data_AF-A0A2H9SEA2-F1
#
_entry.id   AF-A0A2H9SEA2-F1
#
_cell.length_a   1.000
_cell.length_b   1.000
_cell.length_c   1.000
_cell.angle_alpha   90.00
_cell.angle_beta   90.00
_cell.angle_gamma   90.00
#
_symmetry.space_group_name_H-M   'P 1'
#
loop_
_entity.id
_entity.type
_entity.pdbx_description
1 polymer ?
#
loop_
_entity_poly.entity_id
_entity_poly.type
_entity_poly.pdbx_seq_one_letter_code
_entity_poly.pdbx_strand_id
1 'polypeptide(L)' 'MSRQVLADEIWIQLEKTMRFHGCHKWNNDRSVMEAILWKLRTGAPWRGYSQRIMSLENGIQSL' A
#
# COMPACT_ATOMS: atom_id res chain seq x y z
N MET A 1 -8.58 -0.86 17.82
CA MET A 1 -9.47 0.10 17.13
C MET A 1 -8.93 0.35 15.74
N SER A 2 -9.30 -0.48 14.77
CA SER A 2 -8.99 -0.27 13.35
C SER A 2 -9.93 0.80 12.82
N ARG A 3 -9.43 2.04 12.66
CA ARG A 3 -10.14 3.07 11.90
C ARG A 3 -10.26 2.56 10.47
N GLN A 4 -11.48 2.24 10.04
CA GLN A 4 -11.72 1.98 8.63
C GLN A 4 -11.52 3.29 7.88
N VAL A 5 -10.40 3.42 7.18
CA VAL A 5 -10.06 4.58 6.35
C VAL A 5 -10.83 4.53 5.04
N LEU A 6 -11.23 3.32 4.63
CA LEU A 6 -11.95 3.09 3.39
C LEU A 6 -13.47 3.24 3.58
N ALA A 7 -14.01 4.33 3.06
CA ALA A 7 -15.45 4.57 3.02
C ALA A 7 -16.18 3.47 2.22
N ASP A 8 -17.38 3.08 2.66
CA ASP A 8 -18.17 2.01 2.04
C ASP A 8 -18.50 2.29 0.57
N GLU A 9 -18.74 3.56 0.21
CA GLU A 9 -19.03 3.97 -1.17
C GLU A 9 -17.84 3.69 -2.11
N ILE A 10 -16.62 4.00 -1.63
CA ILE A 10 -15.37 3.76 -2.37
C ILE A 10 -15.11 2.25 -2.46
N TRP A 11 -15.39 1.50 -1.39
CA TRP A 11 -15.28 0.05 -1.39
C TRP A 11 -16.16 -0.59 -2.46
N ILE A 12 -17.41 -0.15 -2.58
CA ILE A 12 -18.36 -0.71 -3.56
C ILE A 12 -17.89 -0.47 -4.99
N GLN A 13 -17.34 0.72 -5.30
CA GLN A 13 -16.76 0.98 -6.62
C GLN A 13 -15.52 0.12 -6.87
N LEU A 14 -14.63 -0.01 -5.88
CA LEU A 14 -13.43 -0.84 -5.97
C LEU A 14 -13.79 -2.32 -6.18
N GLU A 15 -14.74 -2.86 -5.42
CA GLU A 15 -15.20 -4.24 -5.52
C GLU A 15 -15.76 -4.54 -6.91
N LYS A 16 -16.53 -3.60 -7.50
CA LYS A 16 -17.02 -3.73 -8.88
C LYS A 16 -15.87 -3.81 -9.88
N THR A 17 -14.88 -2.94 -9.76
CA THR A 17 -13.70 -2.94 -10.64
C THR A 17 -12.87 -4.21 -10.48
N MET A 18 -12.65 -4.68 -9.26
CA MET A 18 -11.94 -5.94 -8.99
C MET A 18 -12.67 -7.14 -9.60
N ARG A 19 -14.00 -7.20 -9.46
CA ARG A 19 -14.81 -8.25 -10.08
C ARG A 19 -14.77 -8.19 -11.60
N PHE A 20 -14.75 -7.00 -12.19
CA PHE A 20 -14.59 -6.83 -13.63
C PHE A 20 -13.26 -7.41 -14.14
N HIS A 21 -12.18 -7.28 -13.37
CA HIS A 21 -10.88 -7.88 -13.66
C HIS A 21 -10.76 -9.37 -13.27
N GLY A 22 -11.83 -10.00 -12.78
CA GLY A 22 -11.86 -11.43 -12.43
C GLY A 22 -11.27 -11.76 -11.06
N CYS A 23 -11.06 -10.78 -10.17
CA CYS A 23 -10.65 -11.06 -8.79
C CYS A 23 -11.77 -11.78 -8.04
N HIS A 24 -11.42 -12.90 -7.39
CA HIS A 24 -12.37 -13.70 -6.62
C HIS A 24 -12.67 -13.05 -5.27
N LYS A 25 -13.93 -13.11 -4.81
CA LYS A 25 -14.33 -12.52 -3.54
C LYS A 25 -13.96 -13.43 -2.38
N TRP A 26 -13.09 -12.97 -1.49
CA TRP A 26 -12.76 -13.61 -0.23
C TRP A 26 -13.36 -12.82 0.93
N ASN A 27 -13.65 -13.49 2.04
CA ASN A 27 -14.31 -12.86 3.19
C ASN A 27 -13.49 -11.72 3.81
N ASN A 28 -12.19 -11.63 3.49
CA ASN A 28 -11.25 -10.66 4.05
C ASN A 28 -10.70 -9.65 3.02
N ASP A 29 -11.27 -9.56 1.81
CA ASP A 29 -10.76 -8.67 0.74
C ASP A 29 -10.67 -7.21 1.17
N ARG A 30 -11.66 -6.75 1.95
CA ARG A 30 -11.70 -5.37 2.44
C ARG A 30 -10.51 -5.05 3.33
N SER A 31 -10.20 -5.95 4.26
CA SER A 31 -9.06 -5.82 5.18
C SER A 31 -7.72 -5.83 4.44
N VAL A 32 -7.60 -6.69 3.41
CA VAL A 32 -6.38 -6.78 2.60
C VAL A 32 -6.17 -5.51 1.78
N MET A 33 -7.22 -5.04 1.10
CA MET A 33 -7.16 -3.81 0.31
C MET A 33 -6.88 -2.58 1.18
N GLU A 34 -7.48 -2.53 2.36
CA GLU A 34 -7.21 -1.49 3.32
C GLU A 34 -5.75 -1.51 3.79
N ALA A 35 -5.17 -2.69 4.04
CA ALA A 35 -3.75 -2.83 4.38
C ALA A 35 -2.82 -2.43 3.22
N ILE A 36 -3.17 -2.75 1.98
CA ILE A 36 -2.42 -2.34 0.78
C ILE A 36 -2.46 -0.82 0.63
N LEU A 37 -3.64 -0.21 0.72
CA LEU A 37 -3.81 1.23 0.62
C LEU A 37 -3.13 1.97 1.76
N TRP A 38 -3.12 1.39 2.97
CA TRP A 38 -2.36 1.93 4.08
C TRP A 38 -0.85 1.90 3.81
N LYS A 39 -0.32 0.80 3.26
CA LYS A 39 1.08 0.70 2.81
C LYS A 39 1.41 1.72 1.71
N LEU A 40 0.51 1.93 0.75
CA LEU A 40 0.69 2.91 -0.32
C LEU A 40 0.67 4.35 0.21
N ARG A 41 -0.27 4.66 1.11
CA ARG A 41 -0.47 6.01 1.66
C ARG A 41 0.65 6.44 2.60
N THR A 42 1.12 5.54 3.44
CA THR A 42 2.15 5.85 4.45
C THR A 42 3.56 5.78 3.84
N GLY A 43 3.68 5.21 2.63
CA GLY A 43 4.96 4.82 2.07
C GLY A 43 5.48 3.59 2.80
N ALA A 44 5.84 2.56 2.05
CA ALA A 44 6.46 1.41 2.66
C ALA A 44 7.90 1.77 3.11
N PRO A 45 8.32 1.44 4.35
CA PRO A 45 9.63 1.83 4.88
C PRO A 45 10.81 1.34 4.03
N TRP A 46 10.63 0.31 3.21
CA TRP A 46 11.65 -0.16 2.27
C TRP A 46 11.99 0.85 1.15
N ARG A 47 11.06 1.72 0.73
CA ARG A 47 11.38 2.80 -0.23
C ARG A 47 12.25 3.88 0.41
N GLY A 48 12.12 4.12 1.72
CA GLY A 48 13.01 5.02 2.47
C GLY A 48 14.39 4.41 2.75
N TYR A 49 14.50 3.08 2.80
CA TYR A 49 15.77 2.38 2.97
C TYR A 49 16.68 2.55 1.75
N SER A 50 16.10 2.52 0.53
CA SER A 50 16.86 2.74 -0.70
C SER A 50 17.46 4.15 -0.78
N GLN A 51 16.74 5.19 -0.36
CA GLN A 51 17.31 6.55 -0.27
C GLN A 51 18.41 6.66 0.78
N ARG A 52 18.30 5.96 1.91
CA ARG A 52 19.33 5.98 2.96
C ARG A 52 20.61 5.25 2.53
N ILE A 53 20.49 4.13 1.82
CA ILE A 53 21.65 3.44 1.23
C ILE A 53 22.29 4.29 0.14
N MET A 54 21.49 4.87 -0.76
CA MET A 54 22.00 5.71 -1.85
C MET A 54 22.70 6.98 -1.34
N SER A 55 22.27 7.56 -0.22
CA SER A 55 22.97 8.67 0.44
C SER A 55 24.25 8.24 1.18
N LEU A 56 24.35 6.99 1.63
CA LEU A 56 25.56 6.46 2.27
C LEU A 56 26.64 6.08 1.25
N GLU A 57 26.26 5.58 0.07
CA GLU A 57 27.21 5.25 -1.01
C GLU A 57 27.90 6.51 -1.58
N ASN A 58 27.19 7.64 -1.67
CA ASN A 58 27.77 8.92 -2.08
C ASN A 58 28.71 9.55 -1.03
N GLY A 59 28.66 9.10 0.23
CA GLY A 59 29.55 9.56 1.30
C GLY A 59 30.88 8.79 1.39
N ILE A 60 30.98 7.62 0.75
CA ILE A 60 32.19 6.77 0.78
C ILE A 60 33.15 7.11 -0.39
N GLN A 61 32.67 7.78 -1.44
CA GLN A 61 33.50 8.23 -2.57
C GLN A 61 34.24 9.56 -2.36
N SER A 62 34.08 10.23 -1.20
CA SER A 62 34.77 11.50 -0.89
C SER A 62 35.86 11.39 0.20
N LEU A 63 36.33 10.18 0.49
CA LEU A 63 37.53 9.90 1.30
C LEU A 63 38.54 9.12 0.45
#